data_AF-A0A2N2EA06-F1
#
_entry.id   AF-A0A2N2EA06-F1
#
_cell.length_a   1.000
_cell.length_b   1.000
_cell.length_c   1.000
_cell.angle_alpha   90.00
_cell.angle_beta   90.00
_cell.angle_gamma   90.00
#
_symmetry.space_group_name_H-M   'P 1'
#
loop_
_entity.id
_entity.type
_entity.pdbx_description
1 polymer ?
#
loop_
_entity_poly.entity_id
_entity_poly.type
_entity_poly.pdbx_seq_one_letter_code
_entity_poly.pdbx_strand_id
1 'polypeptide(L)'
;MIEEKKENIRKEKESREIWLSVSESAKMAGVESKTIRRAIKNRKIKYKVNGNRYAIKMVSLINFAKSSPKLRNKFYSCGIGQYTENLKL
;
A
#
# COMPACT_ATOMS: atom_id res chain seq x y z
N MET A 1 30.79 -14.94 3.56
CA MET A 1 30.74 -14.36 2.20
C MET A 1 29.34 -14.37 1.56
N ILE A 2 28.58 -15.48 1.55
CA ILE A 2 27.21 -15.51 1.01
C ILE A 2 26.19 -14.88 1.99
N GLU A 3 26.35 -15.12 3.30
CA GLU A 3 25.44 -14.62 4.34
C GLU A 3 25.46 -13.09 4.47
N GLU A 4 26.64 -12.48 4.54
CA GLU A 4 26.77 -11.00 4.58
C GLU A 4 26.19 -10.31 3.35
N LYS A 5 26.29 -10.95 2.17
CA LYS A 5 25.73 -10.42 0.93
C LYS A 5 24.19 -10.45 0.97
N LYS A 6 23.59 -11.50 1.54
CA LYS A 6 22.14 -11.59 1.78
C LYS A 6 21.68 -10.58 2.83
N GLU A 7 22.44 -10.38 3.90
CA GLU A 7 22.16 -9.41 4.97
C GLU A 7 22.10 -7.98 4.42
N ASN A 8 23.05 -7.62 3.56
CA ASN A 8 23.14 -6.28 2.99
C ASN A 8 22.00 -6.01 1.98
N ILE A 9 21.66 -7.00 1.15
CA ILE A 9 20.49 -6.92 0.24
C ILE A 9 19.18 -6.79 1.03
N ARG A 10 19.05 -7.43 2.20
CA ARG A 10 17.87 -7.30 3.07
C ARG A 10 17.76 -5.89 3.65
N LYS A 11 18.85 -5.31 4.16
CA LYS A 11 18.88 -3.93 4.66
C LYS A 11 18.50 -2.90 3.59
N GLU A 12 19.02 -3.04 2.38
CA GLU A 12 18.63 -2.17 1.26
C GLU A 12 17.16 -2.34 0.84
N LYS A 13 16.61 -3.54 0.99
CA LYS A 13 15.21 -3.80 0.66
C LYS A 13 14.26 -3.21 1.70
N GLU A 14 14.64 -3.22 2.97
CA GLU A 14 13.89 -2.59 4.06
C GLU A 14 13.91 -1.06 3.95
N SER A 15 15.02 -0.46 3.52
CA SER A 15 15.11 1.01 3.35
C SER A 15 14.25 1.55 2.22
N ARG A 16 13.93 0.72 1.21
CA ARG A 16 13.06 1.09 0.07
C ARG A 16 11.58 0.82 0.32
N GLU A 17 11.21 0.38 1.52
CA GLU A 17 9.85 -0.03 1.81
C GLU A 17 8.98 1.15 2.26
N ILE A 18 8.00 1.51 1.43
CA ILE A 18 7.10 2.63 1.71
C ILE A 18 5.95 2.19 2.63
N TRP A 19 5.82 2.90 3.74
CA TRP A 19 4.78 2.72 4.75
C TRP A 19 3.88 3.96 4.81
N LEU A 20 2.57 3.74 4.78
CA LEU A 20 1.57 4.79 4.70
C LEU A 20 0.65 4.76 5.91
N SER A 21 0.18 5.91 6.37
CA SER A 21 -0.93 5.97 7.32
C SER A 21 -2.25 5.46 6.70
N VAL A 22 -3.25 5.21 7.54
CA VAL A 22 -4.60 4.82 7.09
C VAL A 22 -5.22 5.88 6.17
N SER A 23 -5.05 7.15 6.50
CA SER A 23 -5.59 8.29 5.73
C SER A 23 -4.90 8.47 4.39
N GLU A 24 -3.58 8.33 4.34
CA GLU A 24 -2.83 8.39 3.07
C GLU A 24 -3.21 7.19 2.20
N SER A 25 -3.28 6.00 2.79
CA SER A 25 -3.70 4.79 2.10
C SER A 25 -5.10 4.91 1.49
N ALA A 26 -6.02 5.56 2.21
CA ALA A 26 -7.38 5.82 1.75
C ALA A 26 -7.38 6.73 0.50
N LYS A 27 -6.63 7.83 0.56
CA LYS A 27 -6.46 8.76 -0.58
C LYS A 27 -5.80 8.07 -1.79
N MET A 28 -4.72 7.32 -1.56
CA MET A 28 -4.03 6.62 -2.66
C MET A 28 -4.91 5.56 -3.32
N ALA A 29 -5.73 4.86 -2.54
CA ALA A 29 -6.63 3.84 -3.07
C ALA A 29 -7.94 4.39 -3.65
N GLY A 30 -8.26 5.67 -3.46
CA GLY A 30 -9.54 6.25 -3.86
C GLY A 30 -10.73 5.72 -3.06
N VAL A 31 -10.51 5.39 -1.79
CA VAL A 31 -11.56 4.83 -0.90
C VAL A 31 -11.61 5.58 0.43
N GLU A 32 -12.72 5.46 1.14
CA GLU A 32 -12.81 5.99 2.51
C GLU A 32 -11.93 5.22 3.51
N SER A 33 -11.45 5.91 4.54
CA SER A 33 -10.66 5.32 5.64
C SER A 33 -11.33 4.12 6.31
N LYS A 34 -12.68 4.08 6.39
CA LYS A 34 -13.43 2.93 6.93
C LYS A 34 -13.15 1.64 6.15
N THR A 35 -12.95 1.75 4.83
CA THR A 35 -12.66 0.62 3.95
C THR A 35 -11.29 0.05 4.24
N ILE A 36 -10.30 0.92 4.44
CA ILE A 36 -8.94 0.52 4.83
C ILE A 36 -8.95 -0.15 6.21
N ARG A 37 -9.64 0.42 7.20
CA ARG A 37 -9.78 -0.22 8.54
C ARG A 37 -10.45 -1.58 8.46
N ARG A 38 -11.50 -1.72 7.63
CA ARG A 38 -12.15 -3.02 7.37
C ARG A 38 -11.20 -4.01 6.69
N ALA A 39 -10.37 -3.53 5.77
CA ALA A 39 -9.38 -4.38 5.11
C ALA A 39 -8.27 -4.85 6.07
N ILE A 40 -7.85 -4.00 7.02
CA ILE A 40 -6.97 -4.37 8.14
C ILE A 40 -7.63 -5.47 8.99
N LYS A 41 -8.89 -5.26 9.44
CA LYS A 41 -9.65 -6.23 10.24
C LYS A 41 -9.78 -7.58 9.54
N ASN A 42 -10.04 -7.56 8.23
CA ASN A 42 -10.20 -8.75 7.41
C ASN A 42 -8.86 -9.32 6.89
N ARG A 43 -7.71 -8.84 7.39
CA ARG A 43 -6.36 -9.29 7.01
C ARG A 43 -6.05 -9.23 5.52
N LYS A 44 -6.70 -8.33 4.78
CA LYS A 44 -6.50 -8.15 3.33
C LYS A 44 -5.29 -7.30 2.98
N ILE A 45 -4.71 -6.59 3.95
CA ILE A 45 -3.59 -5.68 3.76
C ILE A 45 -2.54 -5.94 4.84
N LYS A 46 -1.26 -5.95 4.45
CA LYS A 46 -0.12 -6.01 5.39
C LYS A 46 0.08 -4.65 6.04
N TYR A 47 0.17 -4.65 7.36
CA TYR A 47 0.42 -3.47 8.17
C TYR A 47 1.40 -3.79 9.30
N LYS A 48 2.05 -2.76 9.82
CA LYS A 48 2.76 -2.74 11.09
C LYS A 48 2.12 -1.69 11.99
N VAL A 49 2.21 -1.87 13.29
CA VAL A 49 1.80 -0.86 14.25
C VAL A 49 3.05 -0.10 14.68
N ASN A 50 3.09 1.20 14.41
CA ASN A 50 4.16 2.07 14.88
C ASN A 50 3.60 2.97 15.99
N GLY A 51 3.91 2.63 17.25
CA GLY A 51 3.29 3.24 18.43
C GLY A 51 1.78 3.00 18.45
N ASN A 52 0.98 4.06 18.30
CA ASN A 52 -0.49 4.00 18.33
C ASN A 52 -1.14 4.11 16.93
N ARG A 53 -0.36 4.04 15.85
CA ARG A 53 -0.85 4.26 14.48
C ARG A 53 -0.54 3.07 13.57
N TYR A 54 -1.51 2.71 12.73
CA TYR A 54 -1.31 1.72 11.68
C TYR A 54 -0.48 2.32 10.55
N ALA A 55 0.60 1.63 10.22
CA ALA A 55 1.42 1.87 9.05
C ALA A 55 1.22 0.71 8.06
N ILE A 56 0.70 1.03 6.88
CA ILE A 56 0.30 0.09 5.85
C ILE A 56 1.39 0.00 4.80
N LYS A 57 1.72 -1.21 4.38
CA LYS A 57 2.70 -1.44 3.31
C LYS A 57 2.10 -1.06 1.96
N MET A 58 2.74 -0.14 1.25
CA MET A 58 2.19 0.39 -0.01
C MET A 58 1.93 -0.67 -1.07
N VAL A 59 2.84 -1.63 -1.25
CA VAL A 59 2.66 -2.75 -2.21
C VAL A 59 1.40 -3.56 -1.87
N SER A 60 1.14 -3.80 -0.58
CA SER A 60 -0.04 -4.54 -0.16
C SER A 60 -1.32 -3.75 -0.39
N LEU A 61 -1.28 -2.43 -0.24
CA LEU A 61 -2.40 -1.54 -0.51
C LEU A 61 -2.76 -1.56 -2.00
N ILE A 62 -1.78 -1.48 -2.89
CA ILE A 62 -2.00 -1.51 -4.35
C ILE A 62 -2.64 -2.84 -4.76
N ASN A 63 -2.13 -3.96 -4.24
CA ASN A 63 -2.71 -5.28 -4.48
C ASN A 63 -4.17 -5.35 -4.00
N PHE A 64 -4.46 -4.78 -2.83
CA PHE A 64 -5.84 -4.68 -2.33
C PHE A 64 -6.72 -3.81 -3.23
N ALA A 65 -6.24 -2.65 -3.68
CA ALA A 65 -6.98 -1.76 -4.56
C ALA A 65 -7.33 -2.43 -5.90
N LYS A 66 -6.47 -3.33 -6.40
CA LYS A 66 -6.71 -4.10 -7.63
C LYS A 66 -7.46 -5.43 -7.41
N SER A 67 -7.74 -5.82 -6.17
CA SER A 67 -8.31 -7.13 -5.83
C SER A 67 -9.74 -7.38 -6.32
N SER A 68 -10.51 -6.32 -6.61
CA SER A 68 -11.86 -6.46 -7.15
C SER A 68 -12.12 -5.39 -8.21
N PRO A 69 -13.01 -5.64 -9.20
CA PRO A 69 -13.34 -4.67 -10.23
C PRO A 69 -13.83 -3.33 -9.65
N LYS A 70 -14.66 -3.37 -8.60
CA LYS A 70 -15.16 -2.16 -7.92
C LYS A 70 -14.04 -1.33 -7.29
N LEU A 71 -13.11 -1.98 -6.58
CA LEU A 71 -11.97 -1.28 -5.98
C LEU A 71 -11.01 -0.77 -7.05
N ARG A 72 -10.79 -1.55 -8.11
CA ARG A 72 -9.92 -1.19 -9.22
C ARG A 72 -10.45 0.06 -9.93
N ASN A 73 -11.74 0.11 -10.22
CA ASN A 73 -12.35 1.28 -10.85
C ASN A 73 -12.18 2.53 -9.97
N LYS A 74 -12.40 2.42 -8.65
CA LYS A 74 -12.16 3.52 -7.71
C LYS A 74 -10.69 3.96 -7.64
N PHE A 75 -9.77 3.01 -7.71
CA PHE A 75 -8.35 3.29 -7.73
C PHE A 75 -7.94 4.13 -8.95
N TYR A 76 -8.50 3.81 -10.12
CA TYR A 76 -8.25 4.55 -11.35
C TYR A 76 -9.08 5.83 -11.48
N SER A 77 -10.27 5.93 -10.88
CA SER A 77 -11.13 7.10 -11.01
C SER A 77 -10.96 8.15 -9.91
N CYS A 78 -10.56 7.74 -8.70
CA CYS A 78 -10.51 8.59 -7.50
C CYS A 78 -9.21 8.43 -6.69
N GLY A 79 -8.38 7.44 -7.04
CA GLY A 79 -7.11 7.16 -6.38
C GLY A 79 -5.93 7.64 -7.21
N ILE A 80 -4.72 7.19 -6.85
CA ILE A 80 -3.51 7.58 -7.57
C ILE A 80 -3.49 7.06 -9.02
N GLY A 81 -4.29 6.02 -9.33
CA GLY A 81 -4.43 5.49 -10.68
C GLY A 81 -4.94 6.52 -11.69
N GLN A 82 -5.68 7.54 -11.24
CA GLN A 82 -6.19 8.62 -12.10
C GLN A 82 -5.07 9.46 -12.75
N TYR A 83 -3.91 9.51 -12.10
CA TYR A 83 -2.75 10.24 -12.61
C TYR A 83 -1.84 9.37 -13.48
N THR A 84 -2.07 8.05 -13.52
CA THR A 84 -1.24 7.11 -14.29
C THR A 84 -1.67 6.99 -15.74
N GLU A 85 -2.97 7.12 -16.05
CA GLU A 85 -3.45 7.09 -17.44
C GLU A 85 -3.05 8.36 -18.22
N ASN A 86 -2.89 9.49 -17.52
CA ASN A 86 -2.38 10.73 -18.12
C ASN A 86 -0.86 10.74 -18.29
N LEU A 87 -0.13 9.82 -17.66
CA LEU A 87 1.31 9.65 -17.81
C LEU A 87 1.62 8.77 -19.04
N LYS A 88 1.17 9.22 -20.21
CA LYS A 88 1.78 8.78 -21.48
C LYS A 88 3.12 9.50 -21.60
N LEU A 89 4.18 8.88 -21.10
CA LEU A 89 5.55 9.15 -21.56
C LEU A 89 5.76 8.48 -22.92
#